data_AF-A0A9W7B3P6-F1
#
_entry.id   AF-A0A9W7B3P6-F1
#
_cell.length_a   1.000
_cell.length_b   1.000
_cell.length_c   1.000
_cell.angle_alpha   90.00
_cell.angle_beta   90.00
_cell.angle_gamma   90.00
#
_symmetry.space_group_name_H-M   'P 1'
#
loop_
_entity.id
_entity.type
_entity.pdbx_description
1 polymer ?
#
loop_
_entity_poly.entity_id
_entity_poly.type
_entity_poly.pdbx_seq_one_letter_code
_entity_poly.pdbx_strand_id
1 'polypeptide(L)'
;MGGLQNEPEPGTWTVEQLDDPPGLSLSYIDSSGTVAITFDDSSISFSRIGSAPSMAFRLQEAVLISKFLLEIEELASGDGGTVAPENRLVYLGEVGSEALADAKDRYNIKNE
;
A
#
# COMPACT_ATOMS: atom_id res chain seq x y z
N MET A 1 25.54 11.17 -7.53
CA MET A 1 24.99 10.15 -6.61
C MET A 1 23.49 10.37 -6.60
N GLY A 2 22.75 9.50 -7.31
CA GLY A 2 21.31 9.65 -7.49
C GLY A 2 20.59 9.23 -6.20
N GLY A 3 19.76 10.11 -5.67
CA GLY A 3 18.86 9.77 -4.57
C GLY A 3 17.95 8.64 -5.00
N LEU A 4 17.76 7.65 -4.13
CA LEU A 4 16.79 6.59 -4.33
C LEU A 4 15.42 7.25 -4.52
N GLN A 5 14.82 7.03 -5.68
CA GLN A 5 13.49 7.53 -5.98
C GLN A 5 12.51 6.78 -5.07
N ASN A 6 11.98 7.47 -4.06
CA ASN A 6 11.00 6.94 -3.10
C ASN A 6 9.59 6.85 -3.71
N GLU A 7 9.50 6.57 -5.01
CA GLU A 7 8.22 6.46 -5.71
C GLU A 7 8.13 5.10 -6.40
N PRO A 8 6.96 4.44 -6.36
CA PRO A 8 6.71 3.28 -7.20
C PRO A 8 6.96 3.70 -8.65
N GLU A 9 7.84 2.99 -9.35
CA GLU A 9 8.12 3.31 -10.75
C GLU A 9 6.83 3.09 -11.58
N PRO A 10 6.35 4.09 -12.34
CA PRO A 10 5.13 3.93 -13.13
C PRO A 10 5.19 2.71 -14.06
N GLY A 11 4.11 1.92 -14.08
CA GLY A 11 4.02 0.70 -14.90
C GLY A 11 4.72 -0.53 -14.31
N THR A 12 5.30 -0.45 -13.11
CA THR A 12 5.93 -1.62 -12.47
C THR A 12 4.97 -2.53 -11.71
N TRP A 13 3.73 -2.08 -11.51
CA TRP A 13 2.69 -2.84 -10.81
C TRP A 13 1.43 -2.96 -11.67
N THR A 14 0.87 -4.16 -11.72
CA THR A 14 -0.48 -4.43 -12.22
C THR A 14 -1.40 -4.61 -11.03
N VAL A 15 -2.52 -3.90 -11.01
CA VAL A 15 -3.50 -3.93 -9.91
C VAL A 15 -4.75 -4.69 -10.32
N GLU A 16 -5.19 -5.60 -9.46
CA GLU A 16 -6.45 -6.31 -9.56
C GLU A 16 -7.22 -6.14 -8.24
N GLN A 17 -8.52 -5.85 -8.33
CA GLN A 17 -9.38 -5.80 -7.16
C GLN A 17 -9.81 -7.21 -6.77
N LEU A 18 -9.71 -7.54 -5.48
CA LEU A 18 -10.17 -8.80 -4.92
C LEU A 18 -11.57 -8.60 -4.34
N ASP A 19 -12.48 -9.53 -4.64
CA ASP A 19 -13.86 -9.49 -4.17
C ASP A 19 -14.07 -10.23 -2.84
N ASP A 20 -13.28 -11.29 -2.56
CA ASP A 20 -13.39 -12.11 -1.36
C ASP A 20 -12.05 -12.78 -0.97
N PRO A 21 -11.38 -12.36 0.13
CA PRO A 21 -11.69 -11.19 0.95
C PRO A 21 -11.46 -9.88 0.16
N PRO A 22 -12.23 -8.81 0.46
CA PRO A 22 -12.12 -7.54 -0.26
C PRO A 22 -10.71 -6.95 -0.12
N GLY A 23 -10.14 -6.52 -1.25
CA GLY A 23 -8.75 -6.08 -1.25
C GLY A 23 -8.21 -5.71 -2.62
N LEU A 24 -6.89 -5.56 -2.67
CA LEU A 24 -6.10 -5.30 -3.86
C LEU A 24 -5.00 -6.35 -3.99
N SER A 25 -4.80 -6.85 -5.20
CA SER A 25 -3.67 -7.69 -5.59
C SER A 25 -2.79 -6.89 -6.53
N LEU A 26 -1.54 -6.63 -6.11
CA LEU A 26 -0.56 -5.88 -6.88
C LEU A 26 0.55 -6.82 -7.33
N SER A 27 0.53 -7.18 -8.61
CA SER A 27 1.56 -8.04 -9.21
C SER A 27 2.68 -7.19 -9.79
N TYR A 28 3.92 -7.51 -9.44
CA TYR A 28 5.08 -6.78 -9.94
C TYR A 28 5.45 -7.25 -11.34
N ILE A 29 5.96 -6.32 -12.17
CA ILE A 29 6.17 -6.53 -13.62
C ILE A 29 7.12 -7.69 -13.95
N ASP A 30 8.07 -8.00 -13.06
CA ASP A 30 9.01 -9.11 -13.28
C ASP A 30 8.41 -10.49 -12.92
N SER A 31 7.15 -10.53 -12.48
CA SER A 31 6.42 -11.74 -12.04
C SER A 31 7.07 -12.50 -10.88
N SER A 32 8.02 -11.89 -10.17
CA SER A 32 8.72 -12.53 -9.04
C SER A 32 7.89 -12.53 -7.74
N GLY A 33 6.86 -11.69 -7.68
CA GLY A 33 5.94 -11.65 -6.55
C GLY A 33 4.74 -10.74 -6.75
N THR A 34 3.81 -10.89 -5.81
CA THR A 34 2.57 -10.14 -5.69
C THR A 34 2.43 -9.66 -4.25
N VAL A 35 1.94 -8.44 -4.07
CA VAL A 35 1.51 -7.90 -2.77
C VAL A 35 0.00 -7.95 -2.74
N ALA A 36 -0.58 -8.72 -1.84
CA ALA A 36 -2.01 -8.71 -1.55
C ALA A 36 -2.26 -7.79 -0.35
N ILE A 37 -3.13 -6.82 -0.53
CA ILE A 37 -3.62 -5.92 0.51
C ILE A 37 -5.08 -6.27 0.75
N THR A 38 -5.41 -6.71 1.95
CA THR A 38 -6.80 -7.06 2.32
C THR A 38 -7.23 -6.23 3.49
N PHE A 39 -8.50 -5.85 3.50
CA PHE A 39 -9.10 -5.03 4.55
C PHE A 39 -10.25 -5.81 5.17
N ASP A 40 -10.31 -5.80 6.50
CA ASP A 40 -11.51 -6.16 7.24
C ASP A 40 -11.97 -4.96 8.08
N ASP A 41 -13.07 -5.11 8.81
CA ASP A 41 -13.68 -4.03 9.60
C ASP A 41 -12.73 -3.44 10.66
N SER A 42 -11.64 -4.14 11.00
CA SER A 42 -10.73 -3.80 12.10
C SER A 42 -9.27 -3.67 11.71
N SER A 43 -8.85 -4.19 10.55
CA SER A 43 -7.45 -4.32 10.20
C SER A 43 -7.14 -4.20 8.71
N ILE A 44 -5.93 -3.72 8.42
CA ILE A 44 -5.33 -3.77 7.10
C ILE A 44 -4.20 -4.80 7.14
N SER A 45 -4.26 -5.78 6.26
CA SER A 45 -3.26 -6.84 6.17
C SER A 45 -2.51 -6.79 4.85
N PHE A 46 -1.18 -6.91 4.92
CA PHE A 46 -0.30 -7.01 3.75
C PHE A 46 0.31 -8.40 3.70
N SER A 47 0.11 -9.11 2.59
CA SER A 47 0.66 -10.43 2.35
C SER A 47 1.52 -10.43 1.09
N ARG A 48 2.73 -10.99 1.20
CA ARG A 48 3.59 -11.22 0.04
C ARG A 48 3.37 -12.64 -0.49
N ILE A 49 3.09 -12.74 -1.78
CA ILE A 49 2.94 -14.00 -2.51
C ILE A 49 4.11 -14.11 -3.47
N GLY A 50 4.86 -15.22 -3.41
CA GLY A 50 6.04 -15.45 -4.23
C GLY A 50 7.14 -16.14 -3.43
N SER A 51 7.76 -17.17 -4.02
CA SER A 51 8.76 -18.01 -3.36
C SER A 51 10.15 -17.39 -3.32
N ALA A 52 10.50 -16.55 -4.30
CA ALA A 52 11.79 -15.88 -4.40
C ALA A 52 11.67 -14.50 -5.08
N PRO A 53 11.05 -13.52 -4.40
CA PRO A 53 10.89 -12.16 -4.94
C PRO A 53 12.25 -11.51 -5.20
N SER A 54 12.36 -10.78 -6.31
CA SER A 54 13.58 -10.07 -6.70
C SER A 54 13.95 -8.97 -5.70
N MET A 55 15.19 -8.50 -5.73
CA MET A 55 15.60 -7.35 -4.91
C MET A 55 14.82 -6.10 -5.32
N ALA A 56 14.57 -5.91 -6.62
CA ALA A 56 13.79 -4.80 -7.14
C ALA A 56 12.35 -4.83 -6.60
N PHE A 57 11.70 -6.01 -6.61
CA PHE A 57 10.40 -6.21 -5.96
C PHE A 57 10.41 -5.75 -4.51
N ARG A 58 11.39 -6.21 -3.71
CA ARG A 58 11.43 -5.91 -2.27
C ARG A 58 11.60 -4.41 -1.97
N LEU A 59 12.41 -3.72 -2.78
CA LEU A 59 12.58 -2.28 -2.66
C LEU A 59 11.28 -1.55 -3.01
N GLN A 60 10.66 -1.93 -4.11
CA GLN A 60 9.41 -1.33 -4.59
C GLN A 60 8.24 -1.63 -3.66
N GLU A 61 8.17 -2.83 -3.06
CA GLU A 61 7.16 -3.22 -2.08
C GLU A 61 7.22 -2.35 -0.82
N ALA A 62 8.41 -2.07 -0.30
CA ALA A 62 8.56 -1.21 0.88
C ALA A 62 8.07 0.22 0.59
N VAL A 63 8.40 0.75 -0.60
CA VAL A 63 7.93 2.07 -1.06
C VAL A 63 6.41 2.07 -1.24
N LEU A 64 5.85 1.03 -1.87
CA LEU A 64 4.42 0.86 -2.09
C LEU A 64 3.65 0.87 -0.77
N ILE A 65 4.03 0.00 0.18
CA ILE A 65 3.35 -0.11 1.48
C ILE A 65 3.45 1.20 2.26
N SER A 66 4.61 1.86 2.23
CA SER A 66 4.79 3.15 2.91
C SER A 66 3.88 4.23 2.33
N LYS A 67 3.83 4.38 1.00
CA LYS A 67 2.94 5.36 0.34
C LYS A 67 1.47 5.05 0.60
N PHE A 68 1.11 3.78 0.53
CA PHE A 68 -0.24 3.31 0.79
C PHE A 68 -0.72 3.70 2.21
N LEU A 69 0.11 3.47 3.23
CA LEU A 69 -0.24 3.82 4.61
C LEU A 69 -0.32 5.32 4.86
N LEU A 70 0.56 6.10 4.23
CA LEU A 70 0.51 7.57 4.28
C LEU A 70 -0.77 8.12 3.63
N GLU A 71 -1.18 7.55 2.50
CA GLU A 71 -2.41 7.97 1.83
C GLU A 71 -3.64 7.67 2.69
N ILE A 72 -3.67 6.51 3.35
CA ILE A 72 -4.75 6.18 4.29
C ILE A 72 -4.75 7.14 5.50
N GLU A 73 -3.58 7.53 6.00
CA GLU A 73 -3.48 8.55 7.07
C GLU A 73 -4.05 9.89 6.66
N GLU A 74 -3.74 10.33 5.46
CA GLU A 74 -4.25 11.58 4.93
C GLU A 74 -5.78 11.55 4.77
N LEU A 75 -6.32 10.44 4.28
CA LEU A 75 -7.76 10.22 4.18
C LEU A 75 -8.44 10.18 5.56
N ALA A 76 -7.84 9.48 6.53
CA ALA A 76 -8.39 9.32 7.87
C ALA A 76 -8.31 10.62 8.71
N SER A 77 -7.27 11.42 8.52
CA SER A 77 -7.06 12.68 9.25
C SER A 77 -7.93 13.83 8.73
N GLY A 78 -8.58 13.64 7.57
CA GLY A 78 -9.40 14.68 6.94
C GLY A 78 -8.60 15.78 6.24
N ASP A 79 -7.27 15.67 6.21
CA ASP A 79 -6.34 16.57 5.51
C ASP A 79 -6.22 16.18 4.02
N GLY A 80 -7.34 15.78 3.39
CA GLY A 80 -7.41 15.14 2.07
C GLY A 80 -7.11 16.04 0.86
N GLY A 81 -6.12 16.92 0.97
CA GLY A 81 -5.74 17.91 -0.03
C GLY A 81 -4.35 17.71 -0.68
N THR A 82 -3.58 16.71 -0.27
CA THR A 82 -2.17 16.54 -0.70
C THR A 82 -2.05 15.56 -1.88
N VAL A 83 -2.91 14.53 -1.95
CA VAL A 83 -2.95 13.60 -3.09
C VAL A 83 -4.14 13.89 -4.01
N ALA A 84 -3.84 14.27 -5.26
CA ALA A 84 -4.84 14.48 -6.30
C ALA A 84 -5.71 13.21 -6.46
N PRO A 85 -7.05 13.33 -6.64
CA PRO A 85 -7.95 12.18 -6.67
C PRO A 85 -7.56 11.08 -7.68
N GLU A 86 -7.00 11.48 -8.81
CA GLU A 86 -6.51 10.60 -9.87
C GLU A 86 -5.25 9.79 -9.52
N ASN A 87 -4.53 10.21 -8.48
CA ASN A 87 -3.31 9.56 -7.98
C ASN A 87 -3.56 8.76 -6.70
N ARG A 88 -4.83 8.67 -6.25
CA ARG A 88 -5.20 7.93 -5.05
C ARG A 88 -5.16 6.43 -5.33
N LEU A 89 -4.38 5.70 -4.54
CA LEU A 89 -4.33 4.24 -4.53
C LEU A 89 -5.57 3.64 -3.85
N VAL A 90 -6.24 4.38 -2.95
CA VAL A 90 -7.36 3.85 -2.15
C VAL A 90 -8.45 4.88 -1.95
N TYR A 91 -9.70 4.41 -1.91
CA TYR A 91 -10.83 5.20 -1.44
C TYR A 91 -11.46 4.50 -0.24
N LEU A 92 -11.22 5.02 0.97
CA LEU A 92 -11.82 4.51 2.18
C LEU A 92 -13.10 5.30 2.49
N GLY A 93 -14.22 4.60 2.67
CA GLY A 93 -15.42 5.19 3.24
C GLY A 93 -15.25 5.51 4.74
N GLU A 94 -16.33 5.85 5.45
CA GLU A 94 -16.32 6.28 6.87
C GLU A 94 -15.63 5.31 7.85
N VAL A 95 -15.52 4.02 7.53
CA VAL A 95 -15.06 2.95 8.43
C VAL A 95 -13.52 2.82 8.49
N GLY A 96 -12.78 3.46 7.58
CA GLY A 96 -11.34 3.19 7.38
C GLY A 96 -10.36 3.77 8.42
N SER A 97 -10.81 4.62 9.34
CA SER A 97 -9.92 5.39 10.23
C SER A 97 -9.38 4.60 11.43
N GLU A 98 -10.16 3.68 12.01
CA GLU A 98 -9.70 2.83 13.13
C GLU A 98 -8.75 1.72 12.68
N ALA A 99 -9.03 1.08 11.53
CA ALA A 99 -8.18 0.02 10.98
C ALA A 99 -6.75 0.49 10.63
N LEU A 100 -6.58 1.78 10.34
CA LEU A 100 -5.27 2.37 10.07
C LEU A 100 -4.39 2.45 11.32
N ALA A 101 -4.97 2.82 12.47
CA ALA A 101 -4.21 3.04 13.70
C ALA A 101 -3.55 1.73 14.17
N ASP A 102 -4.25 0.60 14.06
CA ASP A 102 -3.74 -0.73 14.40
C ASP A 102 -2.59 -1.17 13.47
N ALA A 103 -2.74 -0.91 12.16
CA ALA A 103 -1.70 -1.24 11.17
C ALA A 103 -0.37 -0.51 11.46
N LYS A 104 -0.43 0.77 11.84
CA LYS A 104 0.78 1.57 12.13
C LYS A 104 1.56 1.05 13.35
N ASP A 105 0.86 0.71 14.42
CA ASP A 105 1.48 0.15 15.63
C ASP A 105 2.18 -1.17 15.32
N ARG A 106 1.55 -2.01 14.49
CA ARG A 106 2.05 -3.32 14.10
C ARG A 106 3.31 -3.29 13.24
N TYR A 107 3.49 -2.26 12.41
CA TYR A 107 4.64 -2.12 11.51
C TYR A 107 5.72 -1.14 12.01
N ASN A 108 5.59 -0.58 13.23
CA ASN A 108 6.58 0.28 13.88
C ASN A 108 7.04 1.47 13.01
N ILE A 109 6.09 2.11 12.33
CA ILE A 109 6.35 3.31 11.53
C ILE A 109 6.28 4.52 12.47
N LYS A 110 7.40 5.23 12.65
CA LYS A 110 7.46 6.46 13.44
C LYS A 110 7.13 7.66 12.55
N ASN A 111 6.19 8.49 13.00
CA ASN A 111 5.97 9.82 12.45
C ASN A 111 7.15 10.72 12.86
N GLU A 112 7.93 11.18 11.87
CA GLU A 112 8.86 12.31 12.01
C GLU A 112 8.17 13.61 11.57
#